data_AF-A0A7S1MWS6-F1
#
_entry.id   AF-A0A7S1MWS6-F1
#
_cell.length_a   1.000
_cell.length_b   1.000
_cell.length_c   1.000
_cell.angle_alpha   90.00
_cell.angle_beta   90.00
_cell.angle_gamma   90.00
#
_symmetry.space_group_name_H-M   'P 1'
#
loop_
_entity.id
_entity.type
_entity.pdbx_description
1 polymer ?
#
loop_
_entity_poly.entity_id
_entity_poly.type
_entity_poly.pdbx_seq_one_letter_code
_entity_poly.pdbx_strand_id
1 'polypeptide(L)'
;PNNPRGGGVSRRIEGEDREELKENLDQLEYPKGMSLIARTAGIGRSAAELQWDLNYMLKLWSAIDDAAKGGKGAFLIYQESSLVIRAIRDYFTADIGEILIDTDDLFEQAHQFMNHVMPDQGHRVKRYRDDA
;
A
#
# COMPACT_ATOMS: atom_id res chain seq x y z
N PRO A 1 1.37 -11.59 7.01
CA PRO A 1 2.52 -11.84 7.91
C PRO A 1 2.53 -13.20 8.63
N ASN A 2 1.38 -13.79 9.01
CA ASN A 2 1.36 -14.90 10.00
C ASN A 2 1.02 -16.29 9.44
N ASN A 3 1.13 -16.51 8.13
CA ASN A 3 0.85 -17.82 7.52
C ASN A 3 1.77 -18.06 6.31
N PRO A 4 2.76 -18.97 6.39
CA PRO A 4 3.66 -19.25 5.28
C PRO A 4 3.04 -20.15 4.19
N ARG A 5 1.91 -20.80 4.47
CA ARG A 5 1.25 -21.72 3.52
C ARG A 5 0.17 -21.04 2.68
N GLY A 6 -0.08 -19.75 2.93
CA GLY A 6 -0.98 -18.94 2.12
C GLY A 6 -0.29 -18.40 0.88
N GLY A 7 -1.04 -17.68 0.05
CA GLY A 7 -0.50 -16.86 -1.02
C GLY A 7 -0.89 -17.28 -2.44
N GLY A 8 -0.41 -16.52 -3.42
CA GLY A 8 -0.61 -16.76 -4.85
C GLY A 8 -1.30 -15.60 -5.56
N VAL A 9 -1.88 -15.89 -6.73
CA VAL A 9 -2.54 -14.89 -7.57
C VAL A 9 -4.06 -15.02 -7.44
N SER A 10 -4.77 -13.89 -7.42
CA SER A 10 -6.24 -13.83 -7.43
C SER A 10 -6.84 -14.75 -8.50
N ARG A 11 -7.91 -15.49 -8.15
CA ARG A 11 -8.60 -16.41 -9.07
C ARG A 11 -9.30 -15.71 -10.24
N ARG A 12 -9.44 -14.38 -10.19
CA ARG A 12 -10.05 -13.58 -11.27
C ARG A 12 -9.06 -13.25 -12.40
N ILE A 13 -7.79 -13.64 -12.24
CA ILE A 13 -6.71 -13.35 -13.18
C ILE A 13 -6.35 -14.68 -13.84
N GLU A 14 -6.33 -14.70 -15.17
CA GLU A 14 -6.14 -15.90 -15.99
C GLU A 14 -5.18 -15.61 -17.15
N GLY A 15 -4.71 -16.65 -17.84
CA GLY A 15 -3.84 -16.50 -19.01
C GLY A 15 -2.48 -15.85 -18.72
N GLU A 16 -2.00 -15.08 -19.69
CA GLU A 16 -0.67 -14.44 -19.68
C GLU A 16 -0.50 -13.47 -18.49
N ASP A 17 -1.51 -12.65 -18.18
CA ASP A 17 -1.50 -11.73 -17.03
C ASP A 17 -1.22 -12.48 -15.71
N ARG A 18 -1.72 -13.71 -15.57
CA ARG A 18 -1.51 -14.53 -14.37
C ARG A 18 -0.08 -15.05 -14.29
N GLU A 19 0.49 -15.44 -15.43
CA GLU A 19 1.87 -15.93 -15.52
C GLU A 19 2.84 -14.81 -15.23
N GLU A 20 2.69 -13.66 -15.88
CA GLU A 20 3.50 -12.46 -15.66
C GLU A 20 3.46 -12.00 -14.20
N LEU A 21 2.26 -11.90 -13.62
CA LEU A 21 2.11 -11.47 -12.22
C LEU A 21 2.73 -12.47 -11.24
N LYS A 22 2.71 -13.76 -11.57
CA LYS A 22 3.38 -14.79 -10.77
C LYS A 22 4.90 -14.66 -10.87
N GLU A 23 5.45 -14.43 -12.05
CA GLU A 23 6.89 -14.20 -12.25
C GLU A 23 7.37 -12.94 -11.52
N ASN A 24 6.57 -11.87 -11.53
CA ASN A 24 6.87 -10.66 -10.79
C ASN A 24 6.79 -10.87 -9.27
N LEU A 25 5.82 -11.68 -8.79
CA LEU A 25 5.72 -12.05 -7.37
C LEU A 25 6.93 -12.87 -6.89
N ASP A 26 7.46 -13.76 -7.73
CA ASP A 26 8.59 -14.63 -7.38
C ASP A 26 9.90 -13.84 -7.21
N GLN A 27 9.96 -12.61 -7.72
CA GLN A 27 11.08 -11.68 -7.55
C GLN A 27 11.01 -10.86 -6.25
N LEU A 28 9.90 -10.92 -5.51
CA LEU A 28 9.72 -10.09 -4.33
C LEU A 28 10.48 -10.62 -3.12
N GLU A 29 11.14 -9.71 -2.41
CA GLU A 29 11.85 -9.97 -1.18
C GLU A 29 10.99 -9.64 0.05
N TYR A 30 10.79 -10.62 0.93
CA TYR A 30 10.08 -10.44 2.19
C TYR A 30 10.50 -11.49 3.23
N PRO A 31 10.28 -11.22 4.53
CA PRO A 31 10.68 -12.13 5.60
C PRO A 31 10.04 -13.52 5.47
N LYS A 32 10.81 -14.55 5.81
CA LYS A 32 10.32 -15.93 5.91
C LYS A 32 9.16 -16.00 6.90
N GLY A 33 8.18 -16.85 6.61
CA GLY A 33 6.99 -17.02 7.46
C GLY A 33 5.77 -16.24 6.99
N MET A 34 5.95 -15.28 6.08
CA MET A 34 4.85 -14.53 5.46
C MET A 34 4.41 -15.17 4.14
N SER A 35 3.23 -14.77 3.67
CA SER A 35 2.73 -15.09 2.33
C SER A 35 2.08 -13.87 1.70
N LEU A 36 2.13 -13.78 0.37
CA LEU A 36 1.57 -12.68 -0.41
C LEU A 36 0.45 -13.18 -1.33
N ILE A 37 -0.60 -12.36 -1.48
CA ILE A 37 -1.66 -12.59 -2.47
C ILE A 37 -1.68 -11.41 -3.42
N ALA A 38 -1.36 -11.64 -4.70
CA ALA A 38 -1.53 -10.61 -5.71
C ALA A 38 -3.01 -10.39 -6.06
N ARG A 39 -3.40 -9.12 -6.10
CA ARG A 39 -4.76 -8.66 -6.41
C ARG A 39 -4.87 -8.30 -7.89
N THR A 40 -6.10 -8.18 -8.39
CA THR A 40 -6.40 -7.77 -9.77
C THR A 40 -5.78 -6.40 -10.13
N ALA A 41 -5.65 -5.49 -9.15
CA ALA A 41 -4.97 -4.21 -9.35
C ALA A 41 -3.45 -4.31 -9.59
N GLY A 42 -2.85 -5.49 -9.37
CA GLY A 42 -1.44 -5.75 -9.63
C GLY A 42 -1.12 -6.15 -11.07
N ILE A 43 -2.13 -6.34 -11.93
CA ILE A 43 -1.91 -6.67 -13.35
C ILE A 43 -1.16 -5.50 -14.02
N GLY A 44 -0.14 -5.82 -14.83
CA GLY A 44 0.69 -4.85 -15.54
C GLY A 44 1.66 -4.06 -14.64
N ARG A 45 1.73 -4.34 -13.34
CA ARG A 45 2.71 -3.76 -12.43
C ARG A 45 4.01 -4.55 -12.48
N SER A 46 5.11 -3.82 -12.57
CA SER A 46 6.46 -4.39 -12.51
C SER A 46 6.78 -4.94 -11.13
N ALA A 47 7.75 -5.88 -11.05
CA ALA A 47 8.25 -6.40 -9.78
C ALA A 47 8.74 -5.27 -8.84
N ALA A 48 9.34 -4.21 -9.38
CA ALA A 48 9.78 -3.06 -8.59
C ALA A 48 8.61 -2.29 -7.95
N GLU A 49 7.52 -2.06 -8.69
CA GLU A 49 6.31 -1.43 -8.14
C GLU A 49 5.63 -2.30 -7.09
N LEU A 50 5.58 -3.62 -7.31
CA LEU A 50 5.02 -4.57 -6.35
C LEU A 50 5.88 -4.69 -5.08
N GLN A 51 7.22 -4.71 -5.21
CA GLN A 51 8.15 -4.68 -4.08
C GLN A 51 7.96 -3.41 -3.27
N TRP A 52 7.72 -2.29 -3.96
CA TRP A 52 7.48 -1.02 -3.33
C TRP A 52 6.20 -1.03 -2.48
N ASP A 53 5.07 -1.54 -3.01
CA ASP A 53 3.83 -1.69 -2.23
C ASP A 53 4.00 -2.67 -1.05
N LEU A 54 4.75 -3.76 -1.29
CA LEU A 54 5.10 -4.72 -0.25
C LEU A 54 5.91 -4.08 0.89
N ASN A 55 6.90 -3.25 0.57
CA ASN A 55 7.72 -2.57 1.57
C ASN A 55 6.87 -1.66 2.47
N TYR A 56 5.85 -1.00 1.91
CA TYR A 56 4.88 -0.26 2.70
C TYR A 56 4.12 -1.19 3.68
N MET A 57 3.58 -2.30 3.19
CA MET A 57 2.86 -3.25 4.04
C MET A 57 3.76 -3.83 5.15
N LEU A 58 5.04 -4.08 4.88
CA LEU A 58 6.00 -4.55 5.87
C LEU A 58 6.29 -3.51 6.95
N LYS A 59 6.46 -2.23 6.58
CA LYS A 59 6.62 -1.13 7.55
C LYS A 59 5.38 -1.00 8.46
N LEU A 60 4.19 -1.03 7.86
CA LEU A 60 2.94 -0.98 8.61
C LEU A 60 2.84 -2.17 9.57
N TRP A 61 3.19 -3.38 9.11
CA TRP A 61 3.21 -4.57 9.96
C TRP A 61 4.19 -4.43 11.13
N SER A 62 5.39 -3.89 10.91
CA SER A 62 6.36 -3.63 11.98
C SER A 62 5.78 -2.70 13.05
N ALA A 63 5.15 -1.59 12.63
CA ALA A 63 4.52 -0.65 13.56
C ALA A 63 3.39 -1.31 14.38
N ILE A 64 2.59 -2.18 13.74
CA ILE A 64 1.54 -2.96 14.40
C ILE A 64 2.13 -3.93 15.43
N ASP A 65 3.16 -4.69 15.06
CA ASP A 65 3.81 -5.68 15.93
C ASP A 65 4.50 -5.01 17.14
N ASP A 66 5.13 -3.86 16.94
CA ASP A 66 5.76 -3.09 18.01
C ASP A 66 4.73 -2.47 18.97
N ALA A 67 3.66 -1.88 18.44
CA ALA A 67 2.57 -1.33 19.25
C ALA A 67 1.84 -2.42 20.05
N ALA A 68 1.68 -3.61 19.48
CA ALA A 68 1.06 -4.76 20.15
C ALA A 68 1.85 -5.21 21.40
N LYS A 69 3.17 -5.08 21.41
CA LYS A 69 4.03 -5.46 22.54
C LYS A 69 4.07 -4.44 23.67
N GLY A 70 3.72 -3.17 23.38
CA GLY A 70 3.90 -2.05 24.30
C GLY A 70 2.81 -1.84 25.35
N GLY A 71 1.59 -2.36 25.13
CA GLY A 71 0.44 -2.09 25.99
C GLY A 71 0.02 -3.26 26.89
N LYS A 72 -0.61 -2.95 28.03
CA LYS A 72 -1.29 -3.94 28.89
C LYS A 72 -2.81 -3.80 28.72
N GLY A 73 -3.51 -4.91 28.60
CA GLY A 73 -4.97 -4.93 28.45
C GLY A 73 -5.43 -4.80 26.99
N ALA A 74 -6.72 -4.55 26.79
CA ALA A 74 -7.30 -4.37 25.45
C ALA A 74 -7.21 -2.90 25.03
N PHE A 75 -6.62 -2.64 23.86
CA PHE A 75 -6.48 -1.30 23.28
C PHE A 75 -6.43 -1.36 21.76
N LEU A 76 -6.71 -0.23 21.11
CA LEU A 76 -6.64 -0.08 19.66
C LEU A 76 -5.17 -0.02 19.22
N ILE A 77 -4.75 -0.96 18.36
CA ILE A 77 -3.38 -1.02 17.81
C ILE A 77 -3.32 -0.37 16.43
N TYR A 78 -4.33 -0.64 15.60
CA TYR A 78 -4.41 -0.13 14.24
C TYR A 78 -5.85 0.15 13.88
N GLN A 79 -6.07 1.35 13.34
CA GLN A 79 -7.31 1.73 12.72
C GLN A 79 -7.07 1.76 11.21
N GLU A 80 -7.93 1.07 10.46
CA GLU A 80 -7.84 1.06 9.00
C GLU A 80 -7.90 2.49 8.46
N SER A 81 -7.01 2.78 7.52
CA SER A 81 -6.85 4.13 6.98
C SER A 81 -8.14 4.67 6.35
N SER A 82 -8.23 6.00 6.27
CA SER A 82 -9.33 6.67 5.57
C SER A 82 -9.44 6.19 4.12
N LEU A 83 -10.64 6.32 3.54
CA LEU A 83 -10.91 5.93 2.16
C LEU A 83 -9.91 6.57 1.18
N VAL A 84 -9.47 7.80 1.46
CA VAL A 84 -8.46 8.53 0.67
C VAL A 84 -7.14 7.77 0.61
N ILE A 85 -6.60 7.33 1.75
CA ILE A 85 -5.33 6.59 1.78
C ILE A 85 -5.44 5.26 1.03
N ARG A 86 -6.59 4.58 1.15
CA ARG A 86 -6.85 3.36 0.39
C ARG A 86 -6.88 3.62 -1.11
N ALA A 87 -7.55 4.70 -1.53
CA ALA A 87 -7.60 5.08 -2.93
C ALA A 87 -6.20 5.41 -3.48
N ILE A 88 -5.38 6.14 -2.73
CA ILE A 88 -3.99 6.41 -3.11
C ILE A 88 -3.21 5.10 -3.25
N ARG A 89 -3.29 4.19 -2.27
CA ARG A 89 -2.59 2.90 -2.34
C ARG A 89 -3.00 2.06 -3.56
N ASP A 90 -4.31 1.97 -3.81
CA ASP A 90 -4.85 1.06 -4.82
C ASP A 90 -4.77 1.62 -6.24
N TYR A 91 -4.83 2.94 -6.41
CA TYR A 91 -4.95 3.60 -7.72
C TYR A 91 -3.77 4.49 -8.10
N PHE A 92 -2.86 4.82 -7.18
CA PHE A 92 -1.76 5.72 -7.54
C PHE A 92 -0.78 5.05 -8.52
N THR A 93 -0.46 5.78 -9.58
CA THR A 93 0.45 5.39 -10.64
C THR A 93 1.36 6.57 -11.00
N ALA A 94 2.52 6.28 -11.59
CA ALA A 94 3.52 7.30 -11.87
C ALA A 94 3.06 8.37 -12.89
N ASP A 95 2.04 8.07 -13.70
CA ASP A 95 1.41 8.98 -14.66
C ASP A 95 0.40 9.95 -14.03
N ILE A 96 -0.02 9.74 -12.78
CA ILE A 96 -0.88 10.70 -12.06
C ILE A 96 -0.07 11.94 -11.72
N GLY A 97 -0.39 13.06 -12.36
CA GLY A 97 0.29 14.34 -12.12
C GLY A 97 0.05 14.91 -10.72
N GLU A 98 -1.21 15.01 -10.29
CA GLU A 98 -1.59 15.67 -9.04
C GLU A 98 -2.80 14.99 -8.37
N ILE A 99 -2.83 15.02 -7.04
CA ILE A 99 -3.94 14.58 -6.20
C ILE A 99 -4.47 15.81 -5.47
N LEU A 100 -5.64 16.29 -5.88
CA LEU A 100 -6.28 17.48 -5.32
C LEU A 100 -7.22 17.09 -4.18
N ILE A 101 -7.02 17.69 -3.00
CA ILE A 101 -7.83 17.43 -1.81
C ILE A 101 -8.39 18.75 -1.25
N ASP A 102 -9.71 18.81 -1.11
CA ASP A 102 -10.47 20.00 -0.72
C ASP A 102 -10.73 20.13 0.80
N THR A 103 -10.33 19.12 1.57
CA THR A 103 -10.54 19.02 3.01
C THR A 103 -9.18 19.01 3.72
N ASP A 104 -8.95 19.93 4.67
CA ASP A 104 -7.64 20.11 5.31
C ASP A 104 -7.14 18.86 6.05
N ASP A 105 -7.99 18.22 6.85
CA ASP A 105 -7.62 17.02 7.60
C ASP A 105 -7.24 15.84 6.69
N LEU A 106 -7.93 15.70 5.56
CA LEU A 106 -7.65 14.63 4.58
C LEU A 106 -6.40 14.94 3.77
N PHE A 107 -6.17 16.22 3.44
CA PHE A 107 -4.95 16.66 2.78
C PHE A 107 -3.74 16.35 3.65
N GLU A 108 -3.78 16.71 4.94
CA GLU A 108 -2.66 16.48 5.85
C GLU A 108 -2.38 14.98 6.00
N GLN A 109 -3.42 14.15 6.18
CA GLN A 109 -3.27 12.70 6.24
C GLN A 109 -2.66 12.13 4.95
N ALA A 110 -3.16 12.53 3.78
CA ALA A 110 -2.67 12.05 2.50
C ALA A 110 -1.24 12.51 2.21
N HIS A 111 -0.92 13.76 2.54
CA HIS A 111 0.41 14.33 2.36
C HIS A 111 1.43 13.67 3.29
N GLN A 112 1.09 13.44 4.57
CA GLN A 112 1.93 12.68 5.49
C GLN A 112 2.13 11.24 5.04
N PHE A 113 1.05 10.58 4.58
CA PHE A 113 1.12 9.24 4.02
C PHE A 113 2.07 9.20 2.82
N MET A 114 1.89 10.09 1.85
CA MET A 114 2.74 10.14 0.67
C MET A 114 4.19 10.43 1.05
N ASN A 115 4.47 11.38 1.95
CA ASN A 115 5.86 11.65 2.37
C ASN A 115 6.53 10.49 3.11
N HIS A 116 5.75 9.68 3.84
CA HIS A 116 6.30 8.54 4.57
C HIS A 116 6.53 7.32 3.66
N VAL A 117 5.65 7.15 2.66
CA VAL A 117 5.57 5.95 1.84
C VAL A 117 6.25 6.17 0.48
N MET A 118 5.96 7.30 -0.17
CA MET A 118 6.54 7.80 -1.44
C MET A 118 7.14 9.21 -1.27
N PRO A 119 8.27 9.39 -0.56
CA PRO A 119 8.82 10.72 -0.28
C PRO A 119 8.96 11.59 -1.54
N ASP A 120 9.42 10.99 -2.64
CA ASP A 120 9.62 11.67 -3.91
C ASP A 120 8.32 12.13 -4.59
N GLN A 121 7.18 11.53 -4.21
CA GLN A 121 5.85 11.82 -4.79
C GLN A 121 4.98 12.67 -3.86
N GLY A 122 5.44 13.01 -2.66
CA GLY A 122 4.70 13.81 -1.69
C GLY A 122 4.21 15.15 -2.24
N HIS A 123 5.04 15.78 -3.09
CA HIS A 123 4.74 17.05 -3.76
C HIS A 123 3.53 17.01 -4.71
N ARG A 124 3.06 15.81 -5.11
CA ARG A 124 1.88 15.64 -5.98
C ARG A 124 0.56 15.75 -5.22
N VAL A 125 0.56 15.62 -3.90
CA VAL A 125 -0.63 15.87 -3.08
C VAL A 125 -0.75 17.36 -2.85
N LYS A 126 -1.85 17.96 -3.30
CA LYS A 126 -2.09 19.40 -3.19
C LYS A 126 -3.42 19.69 -2.52
N ARG A 127 -3.40 20.70 -1.65
CA ARG A 127 -4.60 21.26 -1.04
C ARG A 127 -5.30 22.14 -2.08
N TYR A 128 -6.49 21.75 -2.49
CA TYR A 128 -7.33 22.54 -3.39
C TYR A 128 -8.13 23.57 -2.61
N ARG A 129 -7.87 24.86 -2.82
CA ARG A 129 -8.72 25.94 -2.33
C ARG A 129 -9.37 26.58 -3.54
N ASP A 130 -10.69 26.72 -3.51
CA ASP A 130 -11.39 27.45 -4.56
C ASP A 130 -11.03 28.94 -4.43
N ASP A 131 -10.65 29.57 -5.54
CA ASP A 131 -10.36 31.00 -5.59
C ASP A 131 -11.71 31.74 -5.61
N ALA A 132 -12.26 31.99 -4.41
CA ALA A 132 -13.45 32.82 -4.23
C ALA A 132 -13.16 34.31 -4.46
#